data_AF-A0A1Y2H7I4-F1
#
_entry.id   AF-A0A1Y2H7I4-F1
#
_cell.length_a   1.000
_cell.length_b   1.000
_cell.length_c   1.000
_cell.angle_alpha   90.00
_cell.angle_beta   90.00
_cell.angle_gamma   90.00
#
_symmetry.space_group_name_H-M   'P 1'
#
loop_
_entity.id
_entity.type
_entity.pdbx_description
1 polymer ?
#
loop_
_entity_poly.entity_id
_entity_poly.type
_entity_poly.pdbx_seq_one_letter_code
_entity_poly.pdbx_strand_id
1 'polypeptide(L)'
;MLWKRPISNAFVTLVVIVTLFLVDLAFLFSWTYLAPLQPAVQSSATHFSYTCQSANSPLTHSLLTATHVAWNLLLVWSLGFFTNATRWLRTPARSQHYTHFVAVNYALCAGVGILAAVLLRFASFALAMFWIYTLLVWYIVAYTLAMLHVCVLQQVKQGPRDEAAGVLADAADPLYALLEQRYASRGGNEGAGTAALKSFAASDLNRAGFAGSVATAGSAAGAGPGRPAHGTLWPLPGKSLTLVGDFAIKFPRVFSTWTLHRMVIALDEGYLGVVRKPGGVEEKDVGHVWRLGDLSSRFVPYLDCVLEVRLAGDPIMFVQLNDELQAEEMVRFIPDRMM
;
A
#
# COMPACT_ATOMS: atom_id res chain seq x y z
N MET A 1 16.80 -16.40 21.42
CA MET A 1 15.42 -16.96 21.41
C MET A 1 14.95 -17.00 19.97
N LEU A 2 14.76 -18.19 19.42
CA LEU A 2 14.24 -18.44 18.08
C LEU A 2 12.81 -17.88 18.00
N TRP A 3 12.66 -16.73 17.33
CA TRP A 3 11.37 -16.18 16.97
C TRP A 3 10.64 -17.22 16.12
N LYS A 4 9.57 -17.78 16.67
CA LYS A 4 8.52 -18.45 15.90
C LYS A 4 8.05 -17.42 14.88
N ARG A 5 8.51 -17.54 13.63
CA ARG A 5 7.81 -16.93 12.49
C ARG A 5 6.35 -17.33 12.67
N PRO A 6 5.39 -16.39 12.68
CA PRO A 6 3.98 -16.76 12.73
C PRO A 6 3.77 -17.79 11.63
N ILE A 7 3.26 -18.97 12.02
CA ILE A 7 2.91 -20.05 11.08
C ILE A 7 2.20 -19.37 9.92
N SER A 8 2.78 -19.49 8.73
CA SER A 8 2.49 -18.57 7.64
C SER A 8 0.99 -18.50 7.37
N ASN A 9 0.45 -17.28 7.40
CA ASN A 9 -0.93 -16.97 7.01
C ASN A 9 -1.28 -17.54 5.61
N ALA A 10 -0.27 -17.90 4.81
CA ALA A 10 -0.42 -18.60 3.53
C ALA A 10 -1.22 -19.91 3.63
N PHE A 11 -1.07 -20.72 4.69
CA PHE A 11 -1.84 -21.95 4.83
C PHE A 11 -3.33 -21.66 5.04
N VAL A 12 -3.65 -20.73 5.95
CA VAL A 12 -5.04 -20.32 6.20
C VAL A 12 -5.66 -19.70 4.94
N THR A 13 -4.94 -18.81 4.26
CA THR A 13 -5.38 -18.22 3.00
C THR A 13 -5.64 -19.27 1.92
N LEU A 14 -4.73 -20.26 1.77
CA LEU A 14 -4.90 -21.36 0.84
C LEU A 14 -6.16 -22.17 1.16
N VAL A 15 -6.34 -22.55 2.43
CA VAL A 15 -7.52 -23.31 2.88
C VAL A 15 -8.80 -22.56 2.56
N VAL A 16 -8.85 -21.25 2.81
CA VAL A 16 -10.01 -20.41 2.48
C VAL A 16 -10.27 -20.39 0.96
N ILE A 17 -9.24 -20.15 0.14
CA ILE A 17 -9.38 -20.12 -1.32
C ILE A 17 -9.87 -21.46 -1.86
N VAL A 18 -9.29 -22.57 -1.40
CA VAL A 18 -9.69 -23.92 -1.81
C VAL A 18 -11.13 -24.21 -1.38
N THR A 19 -11.51 -23.81 -0.18
CA THR A 19 -12.89 -24.00 0.31
C THR A 19 -13.90 -23.24 -0.56
N LEU A 20 -13.64 -21.97 -0.87
CA LEU A 20 -14.50 -21.18 -1.75
C LEU A 20 -14.62 -21.81 -3.14
N PHE A 21 -13.50 -22.25 -3.71
CA PHE A 21 -13.47 -22.94 -5.00
C PHE A 21 -14.28 -24.25 -5.00
N LEU A 22 -14.18 -25.05 -3.93
CA LEU A 22 -14.94 -26.29 -3.80
C LEU A 22 -16.44 -26.04 -3.69
N VAL A 23 -16.86 -24.95 -3.03
CA VAL A 23 -18.28 -24.54 -2.97
C VAL A 23 -18.81 -24.18 -4.36
N ASP A 24 -18.06 -23.40 -5.15
CA ASP A 24 -18.47 -23.03 -6.52
C ASP A 24 -18.53 -24.25 -7.45
N LEU A 25 -17.58 -25.17 -7.29
CA LEU A 25 -17.57 -26.44 -8.02
C LEU A 25 -18.78 -27.30 -7.63
N ALA A 26 -19.13 -27.36 -6.35
CA ALA A 26 -20.33 -28.06 -5.88
C ALA A 26 -21.63 -27.44 -6.44
N PHE A 27 -21.70 -26.11 -6.56
CA PHE A 27 -22.81 -25.43 -7.25
C PHE A 27 -22.90 -25.84 -8.71
N LEU A 28 -21.78 -25.87 -9.44
CA LEU A 28 -21.73 -26.29 -10.83
C LEU A 28 -22.19 -27.74 -11.01
N PHE A 29 -21.71 -28.66 -10.16
CA PHE A 29 -22.14 -30.07 -10.17
C PHE A 29 -23.63 -30.23 -9.84
N SER A 30 -24.11 -29.52 -8.82
CA SER A 30 -25.53 -29.52 -8.45
C SER A 30 -26.41 -29.01 -9.59
N TRP A 31 -25.98 -27.93 -10.27
CA TRP A 31 -26.73 -27.38 -11.39
C TRP A 31 -26.78 -28.34 -12.58
N THR A 32 -25.61 -28.86 -12.98
CA THR A 32 -25.48 -29.77 -14.12
C THR A 32 -26.26 -31.07 -13.95
N TYR A 33 -26.33 -31.59 -12.72
CA TYR A 33 -27.06 -32.83 -12.42
C TYR A 33 -28.57 -32.61 -12.22
N LEU A 34 -28.97 -31.61 -11.44
CA LEU A 34 -30.38 -31.39 -11.08
C LEU A 34 -31.17 -30.68 -12.19
N ALA A 35 -30.52 -29.77 -12.91
CA ALA A 35 -31.16 -28.88 -13.88
C ALA A 35 -30.28 -28.72 -15.14
N PRO A 36 -30.05 -29.81 -15.89
CA PRO A 36 -29.24 -29.77 -17.10
C PRO A 36 -29.79 -28.76 -18.09
N LEU A 37 -28.91 -27.90 -18.61
CA LEU A 37 -29.25 -26.87 -19.59
C LEU A 37 -29.44 -27.52 -20.96
N GLN A 38 -30.60 -27.28 -21.56
CA GLN A 38 -30.93 -27.70 -22.92
C GLN A 38 -31.32 -26.47 -23.76
N PRO A 39 -31.06 -26.49 -25.07
CA PRO A 39 -31.50 -25.42 -25.97
C PRO A 39 -33.03 -25.45 -26.10
N ALA A 40 -33.69 -24.39 -25.65
CA ALA A 40 -35.12 -24.16 -25.80
C ALA A 40 -35.36 -23.09 -26.87
N VAL A 41 -36.28 -23.38 -27.79
CA VAL A 41 -36.67 -22.46 -28.86
C VAL A 41 -37.54 -21.34 -28.28
N GLN A 42 -37.20 -20.09 -28.58
CA GLN A 42 -38.06 -18.93 -28.38
C GLN A 42 -38.44 -18.37 -29.74
N SER A 43 -39.71 -18.54 -30.10
CA SER A 43 -40.30 -17.95 -31.31
C SER A 43 -41.14 -16.74 -30.94
N SER A 44 -40.87 -15.61 -31.57
CA SER A 44 -41.72 -14.42 -31.57
C SER A 44 -42.25 -14.17 -32.98
N ALA A 45 -43.19 -13.23 -33.13
CA ALA A 45 -43.84 -12.95 -34.42
C ALA A 45 -42.86 -12.56 -35.55
N THR A 46 -41.68 -12.04 -35.21
CA THR A 46 -40.70 -11.54 -36.19
C THR A 46 -39.31 -12.16 -36.08
N HIS A 47 -39.08 -13.08 -35.13
CA HIS A 47 -37.74 -13.61 -34.86
C HIS A 47 -37.78 -14.98 -34.20
N PHE A 48 -36.74 -15.76 -34.49
CA PHE A 48 -36.53 -17.11 -33.98
C PHE A 48 -35.17 -17.16 -33.29
N SER A 49 -35.14 -17.51 -32.00
CA SER A 49 -33.91 -17.59 -31.21
C SER A 49 -33.88 -18.85 -30.35
N TYR A 50 -32.68 -19.22 -29.90
CA TYR A 50 -32.48 -20.31 -28.95
C TYR A 50 -32.00 -19.74 -27.62
N THR A 51 -32.56 -20.24 -26.52
CA THR A 51 -32.12 -19.89 -25.16
C THR A 51 -31.81 -21.16 -24.39
N CYS A 52 -30.72 -21.17 -23.61
CA CYS A 52 -30.43 -22.32 -22.75
C CYS A 52 -31.30 -22.24 -21.50
N GLN A 53 -32.19 -23.21 -21.31
CA GLN A 53 -33.06 -23.33 -20.15
C GLN A 53 -32.97 -24.74 -19.57
N SER A 54 -33.29 -24.93 -18.29
CA SER A 54 -33.26 -26.27 -17.70
C SER A 54 -34.44 -27.11 -18.19
N ALA A 55 -34.22 -28.40 -18.44
CA ALA A 55 -35.26 -29.31 -18.90
C ALA A 55 -36.33 -29.64 -17.84
N ASN A 56 -35.95 -29.69 -16.56
CA ASN A 56 -36.75 -30.39 -15.53
C ASN A 56 -37.81 -29.52 -14.85
N SER A 57 -37.61 -28.19 -14.72
CA SER A 57 -38.60 -27.24 -14.20
C SER A 57 -38.08 -25.79 -14.24
N PRO A 58 -38.89 -24.80 -14.69
CA PRO A 58 -38.49 -23.39 -14.66
C PRO A 58 -38.28 -22.89 -13.23
N LEU A 59 -39.01 -23.43 -12.25
CA LEU A 59 -38.89 -23.04 -10.84
C LEU A 59 -37.52 -23.47 -10.28
N THR A 60 -37.07 -24.68 -10.58
CA THR A 60 -35.74 -25.17 -10.17
C THR A 60 -34.62 -24.32 -10.79
N HIS A 61 -34.76 -23.95 -12.06
CA HIS A 61 -33.82 -23.05 -12.73
C HIS A 61 -33.74 -21.69 -12.04
N SER A 62 -34.88 -21.06 -11.78
CA SER A 62 -34.93 -19.76 -11.12
C SER A 62 -34.36 -19.81 -9.71
N LEU A 63 -34.65 -20.86 -8.93
CA LEU A 63 -34.11 -21.04 -7.58
C LEU A 63 -32.58 -21.22 -7.60
N LEU A 64 -32.06 -22.08 -8.46
CA LEU A 64 -30.61 -22.29 -8.58
C LEU A 64 -29.90 -21.01 -9.04
N THR A 65 -30.49 -20.30 -10.01
CA THR A 65 -29.98 -19.01 -10.50
C THR A 65 -29.96 -17.97 -9.38
N ALA A 66 -31.06 -17.80 -8.66
CA ALA A 66 -31.16 -16.84 -7.58
C ALA A 66 -30.18 -17.16 -6.44
N THR A 67 -30.06 -18.44 -6.07
CA THR A 67 -29.14 -18.90 -5.01
C THR A 67 -27.68 -18.62 -5.41
N HIS A 68 -27.30 -18.95 -6.65
CA HIS A 68 -25.95 -18.70 -7.16
C HIS A 68 -25.65 -17.20 -7.25
N VAL A 69 -26.61 -16.38 -7.72
CA VAL A 69 -26.46 -14.92 -7.76
C VAL A 69 -26.32 -14.34 -6.35
N ALA A 70 -27.12 -14.81 -5.39
CA ALA A 70 -27.05 -14.36 -4.00
C ALA A 70 -25.70 -14.73 -3.36
N TRP A 71 -25.20 -15.94 -3.60
CA TRP A 71 -23.87 -16.37 -3.15
C TRP A 71 -22.76 -15.47 -3.69
N ASN A 72 -22.74 -15.20 -5.00
CA ASN A 72 -21.76 -14.32 -5.61
C ASN A 72 -21.86 -12.88 -5.11
N LEU A 73 -23.08 -12.34 -4.93
CA LEU A 73 -23.27 -11.01 -4.35
C LEU A 73 -22.74 -10.93 -2.92
N LEU A 74 -22.95 -11.96 -2.11
CA LEU A 74 -22.40 -12.03 -0.76
C LEU A 74 -20.87 -12.04 -0.77
N LEU A 75 -20.24 -12.77 -1.68
CA LEU A 75 -18.78 -12.77 -1.84
C LEU A 75 -18.24 -11.40 -2.26
N VAL A 76 -18.89 -10.75 -3.23
CA VAL A 76 -18.51 -9.38 -3.68
C VAL A 76 -18.68 -8.37 -2.56
N TRP A 77 -19.79 -8.44 -1.82
CA TRP A 77 -20.04 -7.54 -0.70
C TRP A 77 -19.04 -7.75 0.44
N SER A 78 -18.72 -9.02 0.74
CA SER A 78 -17.68 -9.38 1.72
C SER A 78 -16.32 -8.84 1.29
N LEU A 79 -15.93 -8.99 0.02
CA LEU A 79 -14.69 -8.45 -0.53
C LEU A 79 -14.64 -6.92 -0.40
N GLY A 80 -15.74 -6.23 -0.73
CA GLY A 80 -15.85 -4.78 -0.56
C GLY A 80 -15.72 -4.36 0.91
N PHE A 81 -16.40 -5.06 1.81
CA PHE A 81 -16.34 -4.81 3.24
C PHE A 81 -14.93 -5.01 3.79
N PHE A 82 -14.29 -6.15 3.52
CA PHE A 82 -12.95 -6.45 4.02
C PHE A 82 -11.89 -5.52 3.44
N THR A 83 -11.94 -5.21 2.14
CA THR A 83 -10.99 -4.26 1.54
C THR A 83 -11.18 -2.84 2.04
N ASN A 84 -12.42 -2.44 2.34
CA ASN A 84 -12.68 -1.17 3.00
C ASN A 84 -12.15 -1.18 4.44
N ALA A 85 -12.44 -2.22 5.22
CA ALA A 85 -11.97 -2.36 6.59
C ALA A 85 -10.43 -2.35 6.68
N THR A 86 -9.74 -3.06 5.78
CA THR A 86 -8.26 -3.05 5.73
C THR A 86 -7.70 -1.68 5.34
N ARG A 87 -8.40 -0.92 4.49
CA ARG A 87 -8.04 0.47 4.19
C ARG A 87 -8.09 1.36 5.43
N TRP A 88 -9.04 1.14 6.34
CA TRP A 88 -9.09 1.85 7.63
C TRP A 88 -7.97 1.41 8.59
N LEU A 89 -7.55 0.14 8.50
CA LEU A 89 -6.46 -0.39 9.30
C LEU A 89 -5.08 0.15 8.87
N ARG A 90 -4.95 0.77 7.68
CA ARG A 90 -3.74 1.40 7.12
C ARG A 90 -2.45 0.73 7.61
N THR A 91 -2.26 -0.54 7.28
CA THR A 91 -0.92 -1.12 7.46
C THR A 91 0.01 -0.54 6.37
N PRO A 92 1.32 -0.38 6.64
CA PRO A 92 2.32 0.15 5.71
C PRO A 92 2.30 -0.34 4.26
N ALA A 93 1.72 -1.53 4.03
CA ALA A 93 1.74 -2.18 2.73
C ALA A 93 0.94 -1.40 1.70
N ARG A 94 1.64 -0.68 0.81
CA ARG A 94 1.08 0.08 -0.34
C ARG A 94 0.17 -0.77 -1.25
N SER A 95 0.28 -2.11 -1.21
CA SER A 95 -0.56 -3.05 -1.99
C SER A 95 -2.05 -3.00 -1.61
N GLN A 96 -2.38 -2.59 -0.38
CA GLN A 96 -3.77 -2.60 0.11
C GLN A 96 -4.66 -1.56 -0.60
N HIS A 97 -4.10 -0.43 -1.03
CA HIS A 97 -4.85 0.61 -1.72
C HIS A 97 -5.34 0.14 -3.11
N TYR A 98 -4.46 -0.46 -3.91
CA TYR A 98 -4.82 -0.95 -5.25
C TYR A 98 -5.84 -2.09 -5.19
N THR A 99 -5.71 -2.98 -4.20
CA THR A 99 -6.65 -4.09 -3.99
C THR A 99 -8.07 -3.58 -3.73
N HIS A 100 -8.23 -2.50 -2.96
CA HIS A 100 -9.53 -1.90 -2.73
C HIS A 100 -10.13 -1.27 -4.00
N PHE A 101 -9.33 -0.56 -4.81
CA PHE A 101 -9.80 -0.02 -6.09
C PHE A 101 -10.25 -1.12 -7.05
N VAL A 102 -9.51 -2.22 -7.11
CA VAL A 102 -9.89 -3.41 -7.90
C VAL A 102 -11.19 -4.01 -7.38
N ALA A 103 -11.35 -4.17 -6.06
CA ALA A 103 -12.56 -4.71 -5.46
C ALA A 103 -13.79 -3.84 -5.75
N VAL A 104 -13.68 -2.52 -5.62
CA VAL A 104 -14.76 -1.57 -5.92
C VAL A 104 -15.09 -1.59 -7.41
N ASN A 105 -14.08 -1.58 -8.29
CA ASN A 105 -14.30 -1.65 -9.74
C ASN A 105 -15.00 -2.95 -10.13
N TYR A 106 -14.54 -4.08 -9.58
CA TYR A 106 -15.18 -5.38 -9.78
C TYR A 106 -16.62 -5.37 -9.29
N ALA A 107 -16.89 -4.85 -8.09
CA ALA A 107 -18.23 -4.78 -7.53
C ALA A 107 -19.18 -3.92 -8.38
N LEU A 108 -18.72 -2.79 -8.90
CA LEU A 108 -19.51 -1.94 -9.79
C LEU A 108 -19.76 -2.63 -11.13
N CYS A 109 -18.74 -3.19 -11.77
CA CYS A 109 -18.91 -3.85 -13.06
C CYS A 109 -19.75 -5.14 -12.95
N ALA A 110 -19.47 -6.00 -11.97
CA ALA A 110 -20.22 -7.23 -11.77
C ALA A 110 -21.64 -6.97 -11.24
N GLY A 111 -21.77 -6.09 -10.24
CA GLY A 111 -23.05 -5.80 -9.59
C GLY A 111 -24.00 -4.93 -10.41
N VAL A 112 -23.49 -3.96 -11.18
CA VAL A 112 -24.33 -3.09 -12.02
C VAL A 112 -24.39 -3.61 -13.45
N GLY A 113 -23.24 -3.90 -14.05
CA GLY A 113 -23.18 -4.28 -15.46
C GLY A 113 -23.65 -5.70 -15.73
N ILE A 114 -23.03 -6.69 -15.08
CA ILE A 114 -23.33 -8.11 -15.34
C ILE A 114 -24.71 -8.49 -14.79
N LEU A 115 -25.07 -8.04 -13.58
CA LEU A 115 -26.38 -8.36 -13.03
C LEU A 115 -27.52 -7.74 -13.83
N ALA A 116 -27.42 -6.46 -14.22
CA ALA A 116 -28.42 -5.85 -15.10
C ALA A 116 -28.50 -6.60 -16.43
N ALA A 117 -27.37 -7.06 -16.96
CA ALA A 117 -27.32 -7.86 -18.17
C ALA A 117 -28.00 -9.23 -18.06
N VAL A 118 -27.90 -9.88 -16.90
CA VAL A 118 -28.58 -11.14 -16.62
C VAL A 118 -30.09 -10.93 -16.45
N LEU A 119 -30.51 -9.82 -15.83
CA LEU A 119 -31.92 -9.51 -15.58
C LEU A 119 -32.66 -9.01 -16.82
N LEU A 120 -32.01 -8.22 -17.69
CA LEU A 120 -32.62 -7.56 -18.86
C LEU A 120 -32.50 -8.39 -20.15
N ARG A 121 -32.59 -9.72 -20.08
CA ARG A 121 -32.43 -10.62 -21.24
C ARG A 121 -33.58 -10.49 -22.24
N PHE A 122 -33.49 -9.50 -23.13
CA PHE A 122 -34.40 -9.35 -24.27
C PHE A 122 -33.85 -10.10 -25.50
N ALA A 123 -34.69 -10.93 -26.13
CA ALA A 123 -34.32 -11.68 -27.33
C ALA A 123 -33.87 -10.75 -28.48
N SER A 124 -34.53 -9.59 -28.63
CA SER A 124 -34.19 -8.57 -29.63
C SER A 124 -32.86 -7.85 -29.38
N PHE A 125 -32.30 -7.95 -28.17
CA PHE A 125 -31.07 -7.26 -27.76
C PHE A 125 -29.90 -8.22 -27.51
N ALA A 126 -30.03 -9.50 -27.85
CA ALA A 126 -29.06 -10.54 -27.52
C ALA A 126 -27.63 -10.25 -28.04
N LEU A 127 -27.50 -9.74 -29.27
CA LEU A 127 -26.18 -9.42 -29.86
C LEU A 127 -25.49 -8.28 -29.11
N ALA A 128 -26.23 -7.22 -28.77
CA ALA A 128 -25.68 -6.11 -28.01
C ALA A 128 -25.30 -6.54 -26.59
N MET A 129 -26.15 -7.36 -25.95
CA MET A 129 -25.85 -7.96 -24.65
C MET A 129 -24.55 -8.79 -24.65
N PHE A 130 -24.33 -9.56 -25.71
CA PHE A 130 -23.09 -10.32 -25.88
C PHE A 130 -21.86 -9.41 -25.91
N TRP A 131 -21.90 -8.32 -26.67
CA TRP A 131 -20.78 -7.37 -26.76
C TRP A 131 -20.57 -6.59 -25.47
N ILE A 132 -21.65 -6.12 -24.82
CA ILE A 132 -21.58 -5.43 -23.54
C ILE A 132 -20.93 -6.34 -22.49
N TYR A 133 -21.41 -7.59 -22.38
CA TYR A 133 -20.85 -8.56 -21.44
C TYR A 133 -19.37 -8.85 -21.73
N THR A 134 -19.03 -9.08 -23.00
CA THR A 134 -17.66 -9.39 -23.41
C THR A 134 -16.73 -8.22 -23.07
N LEU A 135 -17.05 -7.01 -23.51
CA LEU A 135 -16.23 -5.81 -23.26
C LEU A 135 -16.08 -5.52 -21.76
N LEU A 136 -17.13 -5.75 -20.98
CA LEU A 136 -17.10 -5.56 -19.53
C LEU A 136 -16.17 -6.55 -18.85
N VAL A 137 -16.22 -7.83 -19.23
CA VAL A 137 -15.30 -8.87 -18.70
C VAL A 137 -13.85 -8.52 -19.07
N TRP A 138 -13.59 -8.16 -20.33
CA TRP A 138 -12.26 -7.72 -20.77
C TRP A 138 -11.74 -6.52 -19.99
N TYR A 139 -12.60 -5.52 -19.76
CA TYR A 139 -12.29 -4.34 -18.96
C TYR A 139 -11.91 -4.72 -17.52
N ILE A 140 -12.72 -5.55 -16.85
CA ILE A 140 -12.45 -6.01 -15.49
C ILE A 140 -11.07 -6.68 -15.41
N VAL A 141 -10.78 -7.62 -16.33
CA VAL A 141 -9.51 -8.35 -16.34
C VAL A 141 -8.33 -7.41 -16.59
N ALA A 142 -8.42 -6.57 -17.62
CA ALA A 142 -7.36 -5.61 -17.95
C ALA A 142 -7.08 -4.64 -16.81
N TYR A 143 -8.13 -4.09 -16.19
CA TYR A 143 -8.01 -3.18 -15.05
C TYR A 143 -7.37 -3.86 -13.84
N THR A 144 -7.77 -5.10 -13.55
CA THR A 144 -7.24 -5.89 -12.43
C THR A 144 -5.75 -6.18 -12.63
N LEU A 145 -5.35 -6.56 -13.83
CA LEU A 145 -3.94 -6.77 -14.19
C LEU A 145 -3.13 -5.48 -14.10
N ALA A 146 -3.65 -4.37 -14.62
CA ALA A 146 -2.97 -3.07 -14.55
C ALA A 146 -2.73 -2.64 -13.10
N MET A 147 -3.75 -2.70 -12.26
CA MET A 147 -3.65 -2.21 -10.87
C MET A 147 -2.83 -3.12 -9.96
N LEU A 148 -2.89 -4.45 -10.14
CA LEU A 148 -2.15 -5.38 -9.27
C LEU A 148 -0.74 -5.67 -9.77
N HIS A 149 -0.53 -5.83 -11.08
CA HIS A 149 0.76 -6.27 -11.61
C HIS A 149 1.60 -5.10 -12.12
N VAL A 150 1.03 -4.21 -12.93
CA VAL A 150 1.82 -3.11 -13.52
C VAL A 150 2.25 -2.12 -12.44
N CYS A 151 1.37 -1.76 -11.50
CA CYS A 151 1.74 -0.87 -10.40
C CYS A 151 2.82 -1.49 -9.50
N VAL A 152 2.74 -2.80 -9.20
CA VAL A 152 3.77 -3.49 -8.41
C VAL A 152 5.09 -3.55 -9.16
N LEU A 153 5.08 -3.85 -10.47
CA LEU A 153 6.30 -3.83 -11.30
C LEU A 153 6.92 -2.43 -11.36
N GLN A 154 6.12 -1.37 -11.46
CA GLN A 154 6.61 0.01 -11.41
C GLN A 154 7.24 0.34 -10.06
N GLN A 155 6.65 -0.11 -8.95
CA GLN A 155 7.22 0.07 -7.61
C GLN A 155 8.55 -0.66 -7.46
N VAL A 156 8.63 -1.93 -7.91
CA VAL A 156 9.88 -2.71 -7.88
C VAL A 156 10.95 -2.05 -8.76
N LYS A 157 10.58 -1.47 -9.91
CA LYS A 157 11.53 -0.75 -10.79
C LYS A 157 12.00 0.58 -10.19
N GLN A 158 11.16 1.25 -9.40
CA GLN A 158 11.47 2.54 -8.77
C GLN A 158 12.28 2.37 -7.48
N GLY A 159 12.12 1.27 -6.75
CA GLY A 159 12.88 1.00 -5.51
C GLY A 159 14.41 1.20 -5.62
N PRO A 160 15.09 0.58 -6.61
CA PRO A 160 16.53 0.76 -6.80
C PRO A 160 16.93 2.18 -7.21
N ARG A 161 16.04 2.92 -7.88
CA ARG A 161 16.28 4.32 -8.26
C ARG A 161 16.15 5.26 -7.07
N ASP A 162 15.21 5.01 -6.18
CA ASP A 162 15.04 5.81 -4.96
C ASP A 162 16.17 5.53 -3.98
N GLU A 163 16.66 4.28 -3.90
CA GLU A 163 17.88 3.94 -3.15
C GLU A 163 19.13 4.57 -3.77
N ALA A 164 19.32 4.47 -5.09
CA ALA A 164 20.47 5.09 -5.76
C ALA A 164 20.43 6.63 -5.72
N ALA A 165 19.23 7.23 -5.81
CA ALA A 165 19.05 8.67 -5.66
C ALA A 165 19.27 9.12 -4.21
N GLY A 166 18.90 8.30 -3.22
CA GLY A 166 19.23 8.52 -1.81
C GLY A 166 20.73 8.46 -1.56
N VAL A 167 21.42 7.43 -2.09
CA VAL A 167 22.88 7.29 -1.98
C VAL A 167 23.64 8.39 -2.73
N LEU A 168 23.15 8.83 -3.89
CA LEU A 168 23.73 9.96 -4.64
C LEU A 168 23.43 11.32 -3.98
N ALA A 169 22.28 11.46 -3.30
CA ALA A 169 21.97 12.65 -2.51
C ALA A 169 22.82 12.72 -1.23
N ASP A 170 23.04 11.59 -0.53
CA ASP A 170 23.95 11.50 0.61
C ASP A 170 25.42 11.75 0.20
N ALA A 171 25.83 11.29 -0.99
CA ALA A 171 27.18 11.54 -1.52
C ALA A 171 27.41 13.00 -1.94
N ALA A 172 26.35 13.75 -2.24
CA ALA A 172 26.41 15.18 -2.58
C ALA A 172 26.27 16.09 -1.36
N ASP A 173 26.05 15.54 -0.16
CA ASP A 173 25.83 16.32 1.04
C ASP A 173 27.18 16.88 1.54
N PRO A 174 27.37 18.23 1.61
CA PRO A 174 28.63 18.84 2.02
C PRO A 174 29.03 18.45 3.45
N LEU A 175 28.10 17.92 4.25
CA LEU A 175 28.36 17.35 5.56
C LEU A 175 29.19 16.06 5.49
N TYR A 176 28.92 15.18 4.51
CA TYR A 176 29.71 13.96 4.29
C TYR A 176 31.12 14.31 3.78
N ALA A 177 31.25 15.32 2.93
CA ALA A 177 32.56 15.86 2.52
C ALA A 177 33.34 16.47 3.70
N LEU A 178 32.66 17.17 4.63
CA LEU A 178 33.28 17.72 5.84
C LEU A 178 33.65 16.64 6.86
N LEU A 179 32.88 15.55 6.94
CA LEU A 179 33.21 14.39 7.77
C LEU A 179 34.40 13.63 7.19
N GLU A 180 34.44 13.38 5.87
CA GLU A 180 35.56 12.76 5.18
C GLU A 180 36.84 13.62 5.34
N GLN A 181 36.73 14.96 5.27
CA GLN A 181 37.84 15.88 5.53
C GLN A 181 38.31 15.87 7.00
N ARG A 182 37.40 15.74 7.97
CA ARG A 182 37.74 15.61 9.40
C ARG A 182 38.40 14.26 9.72
N TYR A 183 37.92 13.16 9.15
CA TYR A 183 38.50 11.84 9.36
C TYR A 183 39.86 11.70 8.64
N ALA A 184 40.00 12.28 7.44
CA ALA A 184 41.30 12.37 6.75
C ALA A 184 42.32 13.21 7.53
N SER A 185 41.88 14.25 8.27
CA SER A 185 42.77 15.05 9.12
C SER A 185 43.12 14.42 10.47
N ARG A 186 42.44 13.32 10.86
CA ARG A 186 42.63 12.67 12.18
C ARG A 186 43.25 11.28 12.09
N GLY A 187 43.36 10.70 10.89
CA GLY A 187 44.12 9.48 10.62
C GLY A 187 45.56 9.81 10.20
N GLY A 188 46.48 9.79 11.15
CA GLY A 188 47.91 9.72 10.83
C GLY A 188 48.23 8.38 10.14
N ASN A 189 48.98 8.48 9.04
CA ASN A 189 49.87 7.46 8.47
C ASN A 189 49.50 5.98 8.68
N GLU A 190 48.47 5.46 8.00
CA GLU A 190 48.49 4.06 7.55
C GLU A 190 47.87 3.91 6.15
N GLY A 191 48.74 3.67 5.17
CA GLY A 191 48.58 2.58 4.20
C GLY A 191 47.48 2.69 3.14
N ALA A 192 47.89 3.11 1.94
CA ALA A 192 47.42 2.65 0.63
C ALA A 192 46.45 1.44 0.62
N GLY A 193 45.14 1.69 0.46
CA GLY A 193 44.16 0.63 0.26
C GLY A 193 42.90 1.01 -0.53
N THR A 194 42.53 2.30 -0.58
CA THR A 194 41.22 2.73 -1.12
C THR A 194 41.28 3.42 -2.49
N ALA A 195 42.46 3.54 -3.11
CA ALA A 195 42.61 4.14 -4.43
C ALA A 195 42.18 3.21 -5.60
N ALA A 196 41.96 1.91 -5.34
CA ALA A 196 41.63 0.94 -6.39
C ALA A 196 40.13 0.78 -6.68
N LEU A 197 39.23 1.34 -5.85
CA LEU A 197 37.78 1.17 -6.01
C LEU A 197 37.09 2.36 -6.71
N LYS A 198 37.79 3.50 -6.88
CA LYS A 198 37.27 4.69 -7.59
C LYS A 198 37.50 4.66 -9.11
N SER A 199 38.28 3.72 -9.65
CA SER A 199 38.58 3.65 -11.10
C SER A 199 37.64 2.75 -11.92
N PHE A 200 36.78 1.95 -11.29
CA PHE A 200 35.88 1.03 -12.01
C PHE A 200 34.46 1.58 -12.27
N ALA A 201 34.08 2.71 -11.66
CA ALA A 201 32.74 3.28 -11.80
C ALA A 201 32.61 4.37 -12.89
N ALA A 202 33.71 4.74 -13.57
CA ALA A 202 33.74 5.90 -14.45
C ALA A 202 33.76 5.58 -15.97
N SER A 203 33.71 4.32 -16.39
CA SER A 203 33.91 3.96 -17.82
C SER A 203 32.66 3.61 -18.64
N ASP A 204 31.47 3.41 -18.04
CA ASP A 204 30.33 2.85 -18.78
C ASP A 204 29.14 3.80 -19.04
N LEU A 205 29.28 5.11 -18.78
CA LEU A 205 28.17 6.07 -18.93
C LEU A 205 28.19 6.95 -20.20
N ASN A 206 29.02 6.61 -21.20
CA ASN A 206 29.07 7.32 -22.48
C ASN A 206 28.55 6.46 -23.64
N ARG A 207 27.26 6.07 -23.63
CA ARG A 207 26.57 5.68 -24.88
C ARG A 207 25.04 5.74 -24.80
N ALA A 208 24.50 6.93 -25.06
CA ALA A 208 23.19 7.25 -25.68
C ALA A 208 22.77 8.63 -25.12
N GLY A 209 22.80 9.75 -25.86
CA GLY A 209 22.53 9.90 -27.28
C GLY A 209 21.09 10.36 -27.49
N PHE A 210 20.89 11.68 -27.39
CA PHE A 210 19.89 12.50 -28.10
C PHE A 210 18.41 12.50 -27.64
N ALA A 211 18.01 13.65 -27.09
CA ALA A 211 17.09 14.63 -27.70
C ALA A 211 15.94 15.09 -26.78
N GLY A 212 15.86 16.41 -26.53
CA GLY A 212 14.66 17.04 -25.97
C GLY A 212 14.92 18.20 -25.02
N SER A 213 15.64 19.23 -25.47
CA SER A 213 15.75 20.52 -24.79
C SER A 213 14.38 21.22 -24.78
N VAL A 214 13.86 21.55 -23.59
CA VAL A 214 13.18 22.83 -23.34
C VAL A 214 13.65 23.33 -21.98
N ALA A 215 14.57 24.28 -22.03
CA ALA A 215 14.90 25.13 -20.91
C ALA A 215 13.77 26.15 -20.73
N THR A 216 13.19 26.19 -19.54
CA THR A 216 12.63 27.43 -18.99
C THR A 216 13.32 27.67 -17.65
N ALA A 217 14.30 28.56 -17.69
CA ALA A 217 14.88 29.19 -16.54
C ALA A 217 13.78 29.99 -15.80
N GLY A 218 13.66 29.76 -14.51
CA GLY A 218 12.71 30.46 -13.65
C GLY A 218 13.11 30.34 -12.18
N SER A 219 13.80 31.38 -11.71
CA SER A 219 13.92 31.78 -10.30
C SER A 219 14.70 30.87 -9.35
N ALA A 220 16.00 31.16 -9.27
CA ALA A 220 16.79 30.95 -8.06
C ALA A 220 16.31 31.91 -6.96
N ALA A 221 15.54 31.40 -5.99
CA ALA A 221 15.29 32.06 -4.73
C ALA A 221 15.04 31.01 -3.63
N GLY A 222 16.02 30.83 -2.74
CA GLY A 222 15.87 30.15 -1.45
C GLY A 222 15.82 28.62 -1.48
N ALA A 223 16.96 27.96 -1.73
CA ALA A 223 17.12 26.56 -1.38
C ALA A 223 17.15 26.41 0.15
N GLY A 224 15.97 26.17 0.75
CA GLY A 224 15.88 25.66 2.11
C GLY A 224 16.53 24.28 2.22
N PRO A 225 16.93 23.83 3.42
CA PRO A 225 17.54 22.53 3.63
C PRO A 225 16.63 21.43 3.04
N GLY A 226 17.27 20.45 2.39
CA GLY A 226 16.62 19.36 1.68
C GLY A 226 15.44 18.78 2.47
N ARG A 227 14.31 18.61 1.78
CA ARG A 227 13.11 18.03 2.37
C ARG A 227 13.45 16.63 2.92
N PRO A 228 13.16 16.33 4.20
CA PRO A 228 13.51 15.04 4.78
C PRO A 228 12.81 13.92 4.00
N ALA A 229 13.56 12.85 3.69
CA ALA A 229 13.00 11.61 3.18
C ALA A 229 12.01 11.03 4.21
N HIS A 230 10.98 10.34 3.73
CA HIS A 230 9.95 9.78 4.60
C HIS A 230 10.55 8.68 5.50
N GLY A 231 10.35 8.82 6.81
CA GLY A 231 10.80 7.83 7.79
C GLY A 231 12.32 7.80 8.00
N THR A 232 13.00 8.94 8.02
CA THR A 232 14.36 9.07 8.57
C THR A 232 14.45 10.30 9.49
N LEU A 233 15.22 10.17 10.57
CA LEU A 233 15.53 11.28 11.48
C LEU A 233 16.73 12.04 10.94
N TRP A 234 16.63 13.36 10.87
CA TRP A 234 17.71 14.24 10.42
C TRP A 234 18.05 15.26 11.48
N PRO A 235 19.34 15.57 11.72
CA PRO A 235 19.72 16.65 12.60
C PRO A 235 19.22 18.00 12.05
N LEU A 236 18.63 18.82 12.90
CA LEU A 236 18.16 20.15 12.53
C LEU A 236 19.36 21.11 12.41
N PRO A 237 19.55 21.81 11.28
CA PRO A 237 20.65 22.75 11.14
C PRO A 237 20.63 23.82 12.23
N GLY A 238 21.76 24.01 12.92
CA GLY A 238 21.89 24.95 14.03
C GLY A 238 21.49 24.39 15.41
N LYS A 239 20.96 23.17 15.49
CA LYS A 239 20.68 22.47 16.76
C LYS A 239 21.19 21.02 16.69
N SER A 240 22.42 20.81 17.15
CA SER A 240 23.15 19.54 16.99
C SER A 240 22.48 18.32 17.60
N LEU A 241 21.63 18.48 18.61
CA LEU A 241 20.92 17.37 19.26
C LEU A 241 19.40 17.39 18.99
N THR A 242 18.92 18.29 18.13
CA THR A 242 17.52 18.25 17.68
C THR A 242 17.40 17.40 16.42
N LEU A 243 16.53 16.39 16.45
CA LEU A 243 16.24 15.52 15.32
C LEU A 243 14.84 15.81 14.78
N VAL A 244 14.69 15.78 13.46
CA VAL A 244 13.41 15.99 12.78
C VAL A 244 13.20 14.91 11.74
N GLY A 245 12.01 14.32 11.71
CA GLY A 245 11.64 13.35 10.68
C GLY A 245 10.13 13.33 10.44
N ASP A 246 9.73 12.92 9.25
CA ASP A 246 8.32 12.78 8.89
C ASP A 246 7.92 11.30 9.01
N PHE A 247 7.04 10.97 9.97
CA PHE A 247 6.62 9.60 10.29
C PHE A 247 5.11 9.42 10.17
N ALA A 248 4.67 8.20 9.86
CA ALA A 248 3.26 7.84 10.01
C ALA A 248 2.98 7.61 11.51
N ILE A 249 2.11 8.43 12.08
CA ILE A 249 1.74 8.39 13.50
C ILE A 249 0.25 8.12 13.64
N LYS A 250 -0.12 7.29 14.62
CA LYS A 250 -1.51 6.99 14.99
C LYS A 250 -1.72 7.28 16.48
N PHE A 251 -2.70 8.12 16.80
CA PHE A 251 -3.11 8.37 18.18
C PHE A 251 -4.09 7.29 18.67
N PRO A 252 -4.10 6.87 19.94
CA PRO A 252 -4.98 5.83 20.48
C PRO A 252 -6.41 6.36 20.72
N ARG A 253 -7.08 6.80 19.64
CA ARG A 253 -8.51 7.13 19.63
C ARG A 253 -9.24 6.08 18.80
N VAL A 254 -10.49 5.78 19.18
CA VAL A 254 -11.34 4.89 18.39
C VAL A 254 -11.46 5.49 16.98
N PHE A 255 -11.22 4.67 15.95
CA PHE A 255 -11.21 5.07 14.52
C PHE A 255 -10.09 6.03 14.09
N SER A 256 -9.06 6.26 14.90
CA SER A 256 -7.89 6.99 14.42
C SER A 256 -7.18 6.22 13.30
N THR A 257 -6.66 6.95 12.33
CA THR A 257 -5.88 6.40 11.22
C THR A 257 -4.44 6.88 11.28
N TRP A 258 -3.54 6.11 10.68
CA TRP A 258 -2.15 6.52 10.49
C TRP A 258 -2.10 7.75 9.59
N THR A 259 -1.53 8.84 10.11
CA THR A 259 -1.41 10.12 9.42
C THR A 259 0.02 10.60 9.49
N LEU A 260 0.49 11.23 8.43
CA LEU A 260 1.87 11.70 8.36
C LEU A 260 2.03 12.93 9.25
N HIS A 261 2.95 12.82 10.21
CA HIS A 261 3.31 13.88 11.13
C HIS A 261 4.80 14.15 11.04
N ARG A 262 5.16 15.41 11.23
CA ARG A 262 6.53 15.81 11.52
C ARG A 262 6.77 15.62 13.01
N MET A 263 7.69 14.72 13.32
CA MET A 263 8.20 14.50 14.66
C MET A 263 9.47 15.32 14.84
N VAL A 264 9.57 16.04 15.96
CA VAL A 264 10.72 16.84 16.36
C VAL A 264 11.15 16.37 17.73
N ILE A 265 12.32 15.74 17.82
CA ILE A 265 12.92 15.29 19.07
C ILE A 265 13.98 16.32 19.45
N ALA A 266 13.65 17.21 20.37
CA ALA A 266 14.52 18.28 20.82
C ALA A 266 15.24 17.80 22.10
N LEU A 267 16.37 17.08 21.93
CA LEU A 267 17.08 16.47 23.06
C LEU A 267 17.72 17.50 24.00
N ASP A 268 18.21 18.62 23.45
CA ASP A 268 18.79 19.73 24.22
C ASP A 268 17.74 20.38 25.14
N GLU A 269 16.54 20.58 24.62
CA GLU A 269 15.45 21.19 25.36
C GLU A 269 14.64 20.17 26.17
N GLY A 270 14.78 18.88 25.88
CA GLY A 270 14.07 17.80 26.56
C GLY A 270 12.58 17.73 26.20
N TYR A 271 12.22 17.96 24.94
CA TYR A 271 10.84 17.87 24.46
C TYR A 271 10.70 17.02 23.20
N LEU A 272 9.52 16.42 23.04
CA LEU A 272 9.04 15.78 21.84
C LEU A 272 7.87 16.58 21.27
N GLY A 273 8.03 17.12 20.07
CA GLY A 273 6.97 17.78 19.31
C GLY A 273 6.47 16.89 18.18
N VAL A 274 5.16 16.89 17.95
CA VAL A 274 4.52 16.22 16.82
C VAL A 274 3.55 17.20 16.17
N VAL A 275 3.76 17.49 14.89
CA VAL A 275 2.92 18.40 14.11
C VAL A 275 2.37 17.66 12.91
N ARG A 276 1.06 17.70 12.70
CA ARG A 276 0.43 17.07 11.53
C ARG A 276 0.91 17.77 10.26
N LYS A 277 1.32 17.00 9.26
CA LYS A 277 1.69 17.60 7.97
C LYS A 277 0.42 17.86 7.17
N PRO A 278 0.10 19.11 6.77
CA PRO A 278 -1.12 19.38 6.02
C PRO A 278 -1.05 18.70 4.64
N GLY A 279 -2.09 17.92 4.33
CA GLY A 279 -2.22 17.18 3.08
C GLY A 279 -2.74 18.01 1.89
N GLY A 280 -2.74 19.34 2.02
CA GLY A 280 -3.41 20.26 1.11
C GLY A 280 -4.82 20.62 1.61
N VAL A 281 -5.13 21.92 1.56
CA VAL A 281 -6.29 22.62 2.16
C VAL A 281 -6.11 22.92 3.66
N GLU A 282 -6.39 24.16 4.04
CA GLU A 282 -6.12 24.87 5.30
C GLU A 282 -6.57 24.16 6.60
N GLU A 283 -5.98 23.02 6.91
CA GLU A 283 -6.14 22.38 8.21
C GLU A 283 -5.21 23.09 9.20
N LYS A 284 -5.76 23.73 10.23
CA LYS A 284 -4.96 24.35 11.30
C LYS A 284 -3.99 23.32 11.87
N ASP A 285 -2.70 23.65 11.89
CA ASP A 285 -1.65 22.80 12.46
C ASP A 285 -1.92 22.60 13.96
N VAL A 286 -2.54 21.47 14.30
CA VAL A 286 -2.63 21.02 15.69
C VAL A 286 -1.33 20.28 16.01
N GLY A 287 -0.43 20.99 16.69
CA GLY A 287 0.79 20.42 17.25
C GLY A 287 0.56 19.92 18.66
N HIS A 288 1.18 18.80 19.02
CA HIS A 288 1.28 18.32 20.38
C HIS A 288 2.74 18.33 20.83
N VAL A 289 2.99 18.72 22.08
CA VAL A 289 4.34 18.77 22.66
C VAL A 289 4.31 18.09 24.01
N TRP A 290 5.26 17.21 24.26
CA TRP A 290 5.45 16.50 25.52
C TRP A 290 6.88 16.67 26.00
N ARG A 291 7.09 16.61 27.31
CA ARG A 291 8.43 16.59 27.90
C ARG A 291 9.02 15.19 27.78
N LEU A 292 10.24 15.07 27.27
CA LEU A 292 10.89 13.79 27.00
C LEU A 292 11.06 12.94 28.26
N GLY A 293 11.31 13.59 29.40
CA GLY A 293 11.46 12.91 30.69
C GLY A 293 10.20 12.19 31.19
N ASP A 294 9.02 12.50 30.65
CA ASP A 294 7.76 11.88 31.06
C ASP A 294 7.32 10.76 30.10
N LEU A 295 8.08 10.59 29.01
CA LEU A 295 7.81 9.61 27.98
C LEU A 295 8.55 8.30 28.24
N SER A 296 7.92 7.22 27.81
CA SER A 296 8.53 5.90 27.69
C SER A 296 8.23 5.37 26.28
N SER A 297 9.09 4.52 25.76
CA SER A 297 8.90 3.94 24.44
C SER A 297 9.02 2.42 24.50
N ARG A 298 8.14 1.71 23.79
CA ARG A 298 8.12 0.26 23.77
C ARG A 298 7.80 -0.25 22.37
N PHE A 299 8.44 -1.35 21.97
CA PHE A 299 8.04 -2.09 20.78
C PHE A 299 6.70 -2.80 20.96
N VAL A 300 5.84 -2.66 19.96
CA VAL A 300 4.57 -3.39 19.89
C VAL A 300 4.81 -4.77 19.30
N PRO A 301 4.71 -5.87 20.06
CA PRO A 301 5.13 -7.21 19.59
C PRO A 301 4.23 -7.80 18.50
N TYR A 302 3.06 -7.19 18.24
CA TYR A 302 2.09 -7.65 17.25
C TYR A 302 2.00 -6.73 16.01
N LEU A 303 2.83 -5.69 15.92
CA LEU A 303 2.92 -4.80 14.75
C LEU A 303 4.37 -4.64 14.33
N ASP A 304 4.68 -4.93 13.06
CA ASP A 304 6.03 -4.82 12.53
C ASP A 304 6.50 -3.36 12.50
N CYS A 305 7.69 -3.09 13.04
CA CYS A 305 8.35 -1.78 13.07
C CYS A 305 7.47 -0.64 13.65
N VAL A 306 6.65 -0.94 14.67
CA VAL A 306 5.85 0.08 15.37
C VAL A 306 6.36 0.32 16.78
N LEU A 307 6.65 1.59 17.06
CA LEU A 307 7.01 2.09 18.38
C LEU A 307 5.79 2.70 19.07
N GLU A 308 5.44 2.17 20.24
CA GLU A 308 4.45 2.76 21.14
C GLU A 308 5.14 3.79 22.05
N VAL A 309 4.70 5.05 21.97
CA VAL A 309 5.13 6.11 22.88
C VAL A 309 4.05 6.29 23.94
N ARG A 310 4.44 6.23 25.21
CA ARG A 310 3.56 6.28 26.37
C ARG A 310 3.91 7.46 27.28
N LEU A 311 2.90 8.09 27.85
CA LEU A 311 3.03 9.15 28.86
C LEU A 311 2.45 8.61 30.17
N ALA A 312 3.24 8.58 31.24
CA ALA A 312 2.82 8.04 32.54
C ALA A 312 2.20 6.62 32.47
N GLY A 313 2.65 5.79 31.53
CA GLY A 313 2.15 4.44 31.32
C GLY A 313 0.97 4.32 30.35
N ASP A 314 0.33 5.40 29.94
CA ASP A 314 -0.75 5.34 28.95
C ASP A 314 -0.21 5.57 27.52
N PRO A 315 -0.62 4.77 26.51
CA PRO A 315 -0.23 5.03 25.14
C PRO A 315 -0.75 6.40 24.70
N ILE A 316 0.12 7.22 24.14
CA ILE A 316 -0.25 8.51 23.57
C ILE A 316 -0.17 8.51 22.05
N MET A 317 0.73 7.71 21.47
CA MET A 317 0.83 7.55 20.03
C MET A 317 1.61 6.28 19.65
N PHE A 318 1.34 5.81 18.45
CA PHE A 318 2.10 4.77 17.78
C PHE A 318 2.82 5.41 16.60
N VAL A 319 4.13 5.16 16.48
CA VAL A 319 4.99 5.67 15.40
C VAL A 319 5.41 4.49 14.55
N GLN A 320 5.15 4.57 13.26
CA GLN A 320 5.54 3.54 12.30
C GLN A 320 6.91 3.89 11.71
N LEU A 321 7.82 2.92 11.76
CA LEU A 321 9.21 3.04 11.36
C LEU A 321 9.49 2.20 10.13
N ASN A 322 10.55 2.54 9.40
CA ASN A 322 10.89 1.86 8.16
C ASN A 322 11.57 0.51 8.42
N ASP A 323 12.42 0.45 9.44
CA ASP A 323 13.27 -0.69 9.75
C ASP A 323 13.52 -0.83 11.26
N GLU A 324 14.04 -2.00 11.66
CA GLU A 324 14.35 -2.31 13.06
C GLU A 324 15.48 -1.44 13.60
N LEU A 325 16.46 -1.07 12.77
CA LEU A 325 17.60 -0.23 13.17
C LEU A 325 17.14 1.17 13.58
N GLN A 326 16.27 1.81 12.78
CA GLN A 326 15.64 3.07 13.15
C GLN A 326 14.84 2.95 14.43
N ALA A 327 14.19 1.81 14.64
CA ALA A 327 13.41 1.58 15.83
C ALA A 327 14.29 1.46 17.08
N GLU A 328 15.41 0.75 17.00
CA GLU A 328 16.42 0.77 18.06
C GLU A 328 16.97 2.18 18.30
N GLU A 329 17.21 2.95 17.24
CA GLU A 329 17.69 4.34 17.34
C GLU A 329 16.68 5.24 18.04
N MET A 330 15.39 5.14 17.68
CA MET A 330 14.33 5.89 18.34
C MET A 330 14.15 5.52 19.80
N VAL A 331 14.28 4.25 20.16
CA VAL A 331 14.25 3.81 21.57
C VAL A 331 15.43 4.39 22.35
N ARG A 332 16.61 4.55 21.73
CA ARG A 332 17.75 5.21 22.38
C ARG A 332 17.47 6.69 22.64
N PHE A 333 16.77 7.39 21.76
CA PHE A 333 16.42 8.81 21.93
C PHE A 333 15.26 9.05 22.87
N ILE A 334 14.31 8.10 22.97
CA ILE A 334 13.20 8.15 23.92
C ILE A 334 13.41 7.01 24.91
N PRO A 335 14.39 7.16 25.82
CA PRO A 335 14.78 6.09 26.71
C PRO A 335 13.58 5.67 27.56
N ASP A 336 13.42 4.35 27.70
CA ASP A 336 12.50 3.80 28.68
C ASP A 336 13.02 4.25 30.06
N ARG A 337 12.25 5.08 30.76
CA ARG A 337 12.54 5.34 32.17
C ARG A 337 12.35 4.01 32.91
N MET A 338 13.45 3.27 33.06
CA MET A 338 13.56 2.32 34.15
C MET A 338 13.33 3.12 35.44
N MET A 339 12.33 2.67 36.20
CA MET A 339 11.95 3.20 37.51
C MET A 339 13.16 3.48 38.40
#